data_AF-A0A8J8MDW7-F1
#
_entry.id   AF-A0A8J8MDW7-F1
#
_cell.length_a   1.000
_cell.length_b   1.000
_cell.length_c   1.000
_cell.angle_alpha   90.00
_cell.angle_beta   90.00
_cell.angle_gamma   90.00
#
_symmetry.space_group_name_H-M   'P 1'
#
loop_
_entity.id
_entity.type
_entity.pdbx_description
1 polymer ?
#
loop_
_entity_poly.entity_id
_entity_poly.type
_entity_poly.pdbx_seq_one_letter_code
_entity_poly.pdbx_strand_id
1 'polypeptide(L)'
;MQLFTFFLEHPLVFIGYSASDLNIQSILSDIDEIVPNLFIVDYKENIIEDNTYPTEKLINLYDKKTIWINSVAAKDYDWIYEAFTNESAIERVNPKLL
;
A
#
# COMPACT_ATOMS: atom_id res chain seq x y z
N MET A 1 -1.40 -20.73 2.19
CA MET A 1 0.05 -20.44 2.27
C MET A 1 0.62 -19.69 1.05
N GLN A 2 -0.13 -19.43 -0.01
CA GLN A 2 0.44 -18.88 -1.25
C GLN A 2 0.42 -17.34 -1.33
N LEU A 3 -0.57 -16.69 -0.71
CA LEU A 3 -0.75 -15.23 -0.79
C LEU A 3 0.28 -14.44 0.03
N PHE A 4 0.68 -14.96 1.20
CA PHE A 4 1.66 -14.29 2.06
C PHE A 4 3.06 -14.23 1.47
N THR A 5 3.52 -15.36 0.93
CA THR A 5 4.83 -15.43 0.27
C THR A 5 4.89 -14.41 -0.86
N PHE A 6 3.79 -14.25 -1.61
CA PHE A 6 3.68 -13.25 -2.65
C PHE A 6 3.83 -11.81 -2.13
N PHE A 7 3.21 -11.47 -0.98
CA PHE A 7 3.34 -10.15 -0.36
C PHE A 7 4.75 -9.84 0.15
N LEU A 8 5.51 -10.87 0.53
CA LEU A 8 6.91 -10.71 0.95
C LEU A 8 7.86 -10.56 -0.25
N GLU A 9 7.55 -11.20 -1.37
CA GLU A 9 8.42 -11.23 -2.56
C GLU A 9 8.22 -10.03 -3.51
N HIS A 10 7.06 -9.38 -3.49
CA HIS A 10 6.74 -8.29 -4.40
C HIS A 10 6.17 -7.04 -3.69
N PRO A 11 6.48 -5.83 -4.18
CA PRO A 11 5.83 -4.61 -3.72
C PRO A 11 4.33 -4.66 -4.00
N LEU A 12 3.52 -4.38 -2.98
CA LEU A 12 2.07 -4.34 -3.08
C LEU A 12 1.54 -2.96 -2.72
N VAL A 13 0.62 -2.48 -3.54
CA VAL A 13 -0.04 -1.17 -3.39
C VAL A 13 -1.55 -1.37 -3.32
N PHE A 14 -2.17 -0.83 -2.27
CA PHE A 14 -3.63 -0.68 -2.18
C PHE A 14 -4.05 0.71 -2.66
N ILE A 15 -4.93 0.77 -3.67
CA ILE A 15 -5.47 2.01 -4.25
C ILE A 15 -6.99 1.98 -4.18
N GLY A 16 -7.60 3.11 -3.82
CA GLY A 16 -9.06 3.24 -3.76
C GLY A 16 -9.70 2.64 -2.50
N TYR A 17 -8.88 2.21 -1.53
CA TYR A 17 -9.34 1.67 -0.25
C TYR A 17 -8.87 2.55 0.91
N SER A 18 -9.70 2.61 1.95
CA SER A 18 -9.30 3.18 3.23
C SER A 18 -8.51 2.15 4.04
N ALA A 19 -7.53 2.61 4.82
CA ALA A 19 -6.86 1.80 5.83
C ALA A 19 -7.83 1.23 6.89
N SER A 20 -9.01 1.82 7.03
CA SER A 20 -10.07 1.37 7.94
C SER A 20 -11.10 0.43 7.28
N ASP A 21 -10.90 0.07 6.01
CA ASP A 21 -11.77 -0.88 5.30
C ASP A 21 -11.61 -2.28 5.90
N LEU A 22 -12.73 -2.95 6.20
CA LEU A 22 -12.72 -4.27 6.86
C LEU A 22 -12.10 -5.35 5.97
N ASN A 23 -12.21 -5.23 4.64
CA ASN A 23 -11.57 -6.16 3.71
C ASN A 23 -10.05 -5.99 3.75
N ILE A 24 -9.56 -4.74 3.77
CA ILE A 24 -8.12 -4.46 3.92
C ILE A 24 -7.63 -5.00 5.27
N GLN A 25 -8.35 -4.72 6.37
CA GLN A 25 -7.99 -5.24 7.68
C GLN A 25 -8.01 -6.78 7.73
N SER A 26 -8.94 -7.42 7.04
CA SER A 26 -9.01 -8.89 6.95
C SER A 26 -7.87 -9.50 6.12
N ILE A 27 -7.43 -8.83 5.05
CA ILE A 27 -6.25 -9.26 4.28
C ILE A 27 -4.99 -9.12 5.13
N LEU A 28 -4.92 -8.05 5.95
CA LEU A 28 -3.76 -7.72 6.77
C LEU A 28 -3.72 -8.44 8.14
N SER A 29 -4.86 -8.85 8.71
CA SER A 29 -4.93 -9.57 10.00
C SER A 29 -4.16 -10.88 10.03
N ASP A 30 -3.97 -11.37 8.83
CA ASP A 30 -3.38 -12.62 8.43
C ASP A 30 -1.83 -12.48 8.41
N ILE A 31 -1.31 -11.25 8.40
CA ILE A 31 0.11 -10.90 8.37
C ILE A 31 0.60 -10.59 9.80
N ASP A 32 1.63 -11.30 10.25
CA ASP A 32 2.17 -11.14 11.61
C ASP A 32 3.33 -10.14 11.73
N GLU A 33 3.94 -9.70 10.62
CA GLU A 33 5.15 -8.86 10.63
C GLU A 33 5.01 -7.53 9.86
N ILE A 34 5.94 -6.60 10.12
CA ILE A 34 6.10 -5.37 9.34
C ILE A 34 6.48 -5.76 7.90
N VAL A 35 5.67 -5.37 6.93
CA VAL A 35 5.94 -5.64 5.51
C VAL A 35 6.46 -4.35 4.86
N PRO A 36 7.78 -4.17 4.70
CA PRO A 36 8.35 -2.94 4.15
C PRO A 36 7.93 -2.66 2.70
N ASN A 37 7.47 -3.69 2.00
CA ASN A 37 7.05 -3.64 0.60
C ASN A 37 5.56 -3.35 0.43
N LEU A 38 4.86 -3.00 1.51
CA LEU A 38 3.43 -2.73 1.49
C LEU A 38 3.14 -1.23 1.54
N PHE A 39 2.29 -0.78 0.62
CA PHE A 39 1.93 0.62 0.46
C PHE A 39 0.40 0.78 0.39
N ILE A 40 -0.11 1.88 0.93
CA ILE A 40 -1.48 2.33 0.70
C ILE A 40 -1.48 3.74 0.14
N VAL A 41 -2.35 3.99 -0.83
CA VAL A 41 -2.61 5.34 -1.33
C VAL A 41 -3.75 5.93 -0.50
N ASP A 42 -3.43 6.91 0.35
CA ASP A 42 -4.40 7.63 1.16
C ASP A 42 -4.91 8.84 0.38
N TYR A 43 -6.17 8.77 -0.07
CA TYR A 43 -6.81 9.86 -0.78
C TYR A 43 -7.05 11.05 0.16
N LYS A 44 -6.57 12.24 -0.23
CA LYS A 44 -6.77 13.50 0.48
C LYS A 44 -7.15 14.59 -0.51
N GLU A 45 -8.37 15.10 -0.41
CA GLU A 45 -8.84 16.21 -1.26
C GLU A 45 -7.98 17.47 -1.08
N ASN A 46 -7.51 17.71 0.15
CA ASN A 46 -6.68 18.86 0.50
C ASN A 46 -5.27 18.39 0.87
N ILE A 47 -4.40 18.25 -0.14
CA ILE A 47 -2.96 18.04 0.06
C ILE A 47 -2.26 19.38 0.24
N ILE A 48 -1.62 19.58 1.39
CA ILE A 48 -0.71 20.68 1.66
C ILE A 48 0.66 20.28 1.09
N GLU A 49 1.19 21.06 0.16
CA GLU A 49 2.47 20.76 -0.53
C GLU A 49 3.72 20.90 0.36
N ASP A 50 3.56 21.07 1.68
CA ASP A 50 4.65 21.27 2.63
C ASP A 50 5.29 19.96 3.14
N ASN A 51 5.00 18.82 2.50
CA ASN A 51 5.48 17.48 2.87
C ASN A 51 5.14 17.05 4.32
N THR A 52 4.07 17.59 4.91
CA THR A 52 3.67 17.22 6.29
C THR A 52 2.93 15.89 6.41
N TYR A 53 2.69 15.18 5.30
CA TYR A 53 1.97 13.91 5.35
C TYR A 53 2.85 12.79 5.91
N PRO A 54 2.30 11.98 6.83
CA PRO A 54 3.02 10.83 7.32
C PRO A 54 3.25 9.83 6.18
N THR A 55 4.50 9.41 6.01
CA THR A 55 4.93 8.41 5.02
C THR A 55 4.61 6.98 5.45
N GLU A 56 4.14 6.81 6.68
CA GLU A 56 3.75 5.53 7.27
C GLU A 56 2.39 5.70 7.97
N LYS A 57 1.62 4.61 8.03
CA LYS A 57 0.31 4.59 8.67
C LYS A 57 0.17 3.36 9.55
N LEU A 58 -0.23 3.58 10.80
CA LEU A 58 -0.59 2.53 11.74
C LEU A 58 -2.02 2.08 11.48
N ILE A 59 -2.21 0.80 11.16
CA ILE A 59 -3.52 0.18 10.98
C ILE A 59 -3.81 -0.70 12.17
N ASN A 60 -4.95 -0.45 12.81
CA ASN A 60 -5.50 -1.35 13.83
C ASN A 60 -6.21 -2.49 13.13
N LEU A 61 -5.78 -3.71 13.43
CA LEU A 61 -6.37 -4.94 12.91
C LEU A 61 -7.30 -5.56 13.97
N TYR A 62 -7.97 -6.64 13.61
CA TYR A 62 -8.67 -7.47 14.58
C TYR A 62 -7.70 -8.06 15.61
N ASP A 63 -8.22 -8.41 16.79
CA ASP A 63 -7.45 -9.01 17.89
C ASP A 63 -6.34 -8.12 18.50
N LYS A 64 -6.55 -6.78 18.48
CA LYS A 64 -5.62 -5.77 19.04
C LYS A 64 -4.22 -5.77 18.39
N LYS A 65 -4.05 -6.44 17.25
CA LYS A 65 -2.84 -6.34 16.45
C LYS A 65 -2.78 -4.99 15.76
N THR A 66 -1.56 -4.50 15.54
CA THR A 66 -1.32 -3.28 14.77
C THR A 66 -0.20 -3.53 13.76
N ILE A 67 -0.33 -2.94 12.58
CA ILE A 67 0.68 -3.03 11.51
C ILE A 67 1.03 -1.63 11.01
N TRP A 68 2.32 -1.40 10.78
CA TRP A 68 2.83 -0.21 10.11
C TRP A 68 3.01 -0.51 8.64
N ILE A 69 2.43 0.34 7.78
CA ILE A 69 2.58 0.24 6.33
C ILE A 69 2.97 1.58 5.75
N ASN A 70 3.64 1.59 4.59
CA ASN A 70 3.95 2.84 3.90
C ASN A 70 2.65 3.49 3.39
N SER A 71 2.61 4.81 3.46
CA SER A 71 1.45 5.61 3.05
C SER A 71 1.89 6.68 2.07
N VAL A 72 1.15 6.76 0.97
CA VAL A 72 1.34 7.76 -0.08
C VAL A 72 0.08 8.62 -0.10
N ALA A 73 0.21 9.91 0.24
CA ALA A 73 -0.91 10.84 0.15
C ALA A 73 -1.11 11.26 -1.32
N ALA A 74 -2.34 11.18 -1.81
CA ALA A 74 -2.67 11.57 -3.18
C ALA A 74 -4.03 12.29 -3.26
N LYS A 75 -4.12 13.37 -4.04
CA LYS A 75 -5.37 14.13 -4.26
C LYS A 75 -6.15 13.68 -5.50
N ASP A 76 -5.47 12.90 -6.33
CA ASP A 76 -5.93 12.24 -7.53
C ASP A 76 -5.03 11.02 -7.78
N TYR A 77 -5.41 10.16 -8.73
CA TYR A 77 -4.68 8.92 -9.03
C TYR A 77 -3.91 9.01 -10.36
N ASP A 78 -3.98 10.12 -11.07
CA ASP A 78 -3.46 10.23 -12.44
C ASP A 78 -1.95 10.01 -12.47
N TRP A 79 -1.23 10.67 -11.57
CA TRP A 79 0.23 10.52 -11.45
C TRP A 79 0.65 9.11 -11.02
N ILE A 80 -0.19 8.40 -10.25
CA ILE A 80 0.08 7.03 -9.81
C ILE A 80 -0.05 6.07 -10.97
N TYR A 81 -1.14 6.20 -11.74
CA TYR A 81 -1.34 5.39 -12.94
C TYR A 81 -0.27 5.70 -13.99
N GLU A 82 0.10 6.96 -14.19
CA GLU A 82 1.20 7.34 -15.07
C GLU A 82 2.53 6.72 -14.62
N ALA A 83 2.83 6.73 -13.31
CA ALA A 83 4.01 6.07 -12.76
C ALA A 83 4.03 4.56 -13.05
N PHE A 84 2.87 3.90 -13.02
CA PHE A 84 2.74 2.49 -13.41
C PHE A 84 2.77 2.23 -14.91
N THR A 85 2.62 3.26 -15.75
CA THR A 85 2.79 3.10 -17.21
C THR A 85 4.24 3.28 -17.67
N ASN A 86 5.10 3.86 -16.82
CA ASN A 86 6.52 4.02 -17.14
C ASN A 86 7.24 2.66 -17.08
N GLU A 87 7.44 2.04 -18.25
CA GLU A 87 8.14 0.75 -18.41
C GLU A 87 9.53 0.73 -17.75
N SER A 88 10.21 1.87 -17.68
CA SER A 88 11.53 2.03 -17.07
C SER A 88 11.55 1.81 -15.54
N ALA A 89 10.42 1.99 -14.85
CA ALA A 89 10.27 1.66 -13.44
C ALA A 89 9.89 0.18 -13.22
N ILE A 90 9.22 -0.43 -14.21
CA ILE A 90 8.72 -1.81 -14.18
C ILE A 90 9.78 -2.84 -14.60
N GLU A 91 10.88 -2.45 -15.26
CA GLU A 91 11.96 -3.39 -15.61
C GLU A 91 12.53 -4.20 -14.42
N ARG A 92 12.32 -3.76 -13.16
CA ARG A 92 12.69 -4.50 -11.94
C ARG A 92 11.65 -5.50 -11.44
N VAL A 93 10.43 -5.51 -11.97
CA VAL A 93 9.34 -6.40 -11.56
C VAL A 93 8.69 -6.96 -12.82
N ASN A 94 8.89 -8.24 -13.14
CA ASN A 94 8.33 -8.85 -14.33
C ASN A 94 6.85 -9.25 -14.09
N PRO A 95 5.86 -8.54 -14.65
CA PRO A 95 4.45 -8.78 -14.35
C PRO A 95 3.90 -10.06 -15.01
N LYS A 96 4.67 -10.70 -15.91
CA LYS A 96 4.29 -11.95 -16.58
C LYS A 96 4.54 -13.21 -15.73
N LEU A 97 5.04 -13.06 -14.50
CA LEU A 97 5.24 -14.14 -13.53
C LEU A 97 4.08 -14.28 -12.52
N LEU A 98 3.01 -13.49 -12.70
CA LEU A 98 1.73 -13.63 -11.98
C LEU A 98 0.83 -14.70 -12.60
#